data_AF-A0A2G9MG61-F1
#
_entry.id   AF-A0A2G9MG61-F1
#
_cell.length_a   1.000
_cell.length_b   1.000
_cell.length_c   1.000
_cell.angle_alpha   90.00
_cell.angle_beta   90.00
_cell.angle_gamma   90.00
#
_symmetry.space_group_name_H-M   'P 1'
#
loop_
_entity.id
_entity.type
_entity.pdbx_description
1 polymer ?
#
loop_
_entity_poly.entity_id
_entity_poly.type
_entity_poly.pdbx_seq_one_letter_code
_entity_poly.pdbx_strand_id
1 'polypeptide(L)' 'MMVKFKKELIRQLRVAIAAAIGFVIAFSWRNFVFELTKNWVKAISTMTNTNFINFTSSMLITIIGVILIIISSKILE' A
#
# COMPACT_ATOMS: atom_id res chain seq x y z
N MET A 1 -17.42 -6.04 36.61
CA MET A 1 -17.71 -6.05 35.16
C MET A 1 -16.93 -4.96 34.40
N MET A 2 -16.92 -3.70 34.87
CA MET A 2 -16.23 -2.57 34.20
C MET A 2 -14.70 -2.72 34.00
N VAL A 3 -13.98 -3.34 34.95
CA VAL A 3 -12.50 -3.47 34.86
C VAL A 3 -12.05 -4.37 33.71
N LYS A 4 -12.81 -5.45 33.42
CA LYS A 4 -12.53 -6.34 32.28
C LYS A 4 -12.79 -5.65 30.94
N PHE A 5 -13.86 -4.86 30.86
CA PHE A 5 -14.20 -4.08 29.67
C PHE A 5 -13.11 -3.05 29.33
N LYS A 6 -12.64 -2.29 30.33
CA LYS A 6 -11.57 -1.30 30.12
C LYS A 6 -10.28 -1.95 29.62
N LYS A 7 -9.92 -3.12 30.13
CA LYS A 7 -8.73 -3.88 29.71
C LYS A 7 -8.84 -4.35 28.26
N GLU A 8 -9.99 -4.87 27.86
CA GLU A 8 -10.23 -5.31 26.48
C GLU A 8 -10.27 -4.14 25.51
N LEU A 9 -10.90 -3.02 25.90
CA LEU A 9 -10.91 -1.79 25.11
C LEU A 9 -9.50 -1.26 24.86
N ILE A 10 -8.62 -1.25 25.87
CA ILE A 10 -7.22 -0.85 25.72
C ILE A 10 -6.45 -1.81 24.78
N ARG A 11 -6.76 -3.11 24.81
CA ARG A 11 -6.15 -4.09 23.91
C ARG A 11 -6.56 -3.83 22.46
N GLN A 12 -7.85 -3.65 22.20
CA GLN A 12 -8.34 -3.32 20.86
C GLN A 12 -7.81 -1.97 20.36
N LEU A 13 -7.73 -0.98 21.24
CA LEU A 13 -7.16 0.33 20.92
C LEU A 13 -5.70 0.22 20.47
N ARG A 14 -4.89 -0.62 21.13
CA ARG A 14 -3.49 -0.86 20.71
C ARG A 14 -3.39 -1.47 19.32
N VAL A 15 -4.26 -2.45 19.00
CA VAL A 15 -4.31 -3.05 17.66
C VAL A 15 -4.74 -2.02 16.62
N ALA A 16 -5.76 -1.22 16.92
CA ALA A 16 -6.24 -0.16 16.03
C ALA A 16 -5.16 0.89 15.75
N ILE A 17 -4.42 1.31 16.78
CA ILE A 17 -3.29 2.25 16.62
C ILE A 17 -2.19 1.63 15.77
N ALA A 18 -1.81 0.37 16.02
CA ALA A 18 -0.79 -0.31 15.21
C ALA A 18 -1.21 -0.41 13.73
N ALA A 19 -2.47 -0.77 13.47
CA ALA A 19 -3.03 -0.82 12.12
C ALA A 19 -3.08 0.58 11.47
N ALA A 20 -3.47 1.61 12.21
CA ALA A 20 -3.50 2.99 11.72
C ALA A 20 -2.10 3.49 11.36
N ILE A 21 -1.09 3.21 12.18
CA ILE A 21 0.31 3.56 11.89
C ILE A 21 0.78 2.84 10.63
N GLY A 22 0.53 1.53 10.52
CA GLY A 22 0.85 0.76 9.32
C GLY A 22 0.20 1.33 8.06
N PHE A 23 -1.07 1.74 8.15
CA PHE A 23 -1.78 2.37 7.06
C PHE A 23 -1.18 3.73 6.67
N VAL A 24 -0.84 4.58 7.65
CA VAL A 24 -0.21 5.89 7.39
C VAL A 24 1.14 5.72 6.70
N ILE A 25 1.94 4.75 7.12
CA ILE A 25 3.23 4.44 6.48
C ILE A 25 2.99 3.99 5.03
N ALA A 26 2.08 3.04 4.80
CA ALA A 26 1.75 2.59 3.44
C ALA A 26 1.23 3.73 2.56
N PHE A 27 0.39 4.61 3.12
CA PHE A 27 -0.15 5.76 2.42
C PHE A 27 0.93 6.79 2.05
N SER A 28 1.90 7.04 2.94
CA SER A 28 3.06 7.90 2.68
C SER A 28 3.89 7.40 1.48
N TRP A 29 4.05 6.07 1.37
CA TRP A 29 4.83 5.46 0.29
C TRP A 29 4.12 5.46 -1.06
N ARG A 30 2.79 5.63 -1.09
CA ARG A 30 1.99 5.59 -2.33
C ARG A 30 2.53 6.52 -3.41
N ASN A 31 2.79 7.78 -3.06
CA ASN A 31 3.24 8.78 -4.03
C ASN A 31 4.66 8.49 -4.53
N PHE A 32 5.54 8.03 -3.63
CA PHE A 32 6.90 7.64 -4.00
C PHE A 32 6.90 6.48 -4.99
N VAL A 33 6.13 5.42 -4.73
CA VAL A 33 6.00 4.27 -5.63
C VAL A 33 5.41 4.69 -6.97
N PHE A 34 4.43 5.59 -6.96
CA PHE A 34 3.80 6.10 -8.17
C PHE A 34 4.78 6.87 -9.04
N GLU A 35 5.48 7.86 -8.49
CA GLU A 35 6.46 8.67 -9.23
C GLU A 35 7.66 7.84 -9.68
N LEU A 36 8.12 6.89 -8.86
CA LEU A 36 9.17 5.94 -9.26
C LEU A 36 8.71 5.16 -10.49
N THR A 37 7.54 4.51 -10.43
CA THR A 37 7.01 3.73 -11.56
C THR A 37 6.78 4.59 -12.79
N LYS A 38 6.32 5.84 -12.62
CA LYS A 38 6.15 6.80 -13.70
C LYS A 38 7.45 7.13 -14.41
N ASN A 39 8.53 7.35 -13.65
CA ASN A 39 9.85 7.61 -14.21
C ASN A 39 10.41 6.39 -14.94
N TRP A 40 10.19 5.19 -14.41
CA TRP A 40 10.52 3.93 -15.09
C TRP A 40 9.77 3.77 -16.41
N VAL A 41 8.45 3.99 -16.43
CA VAL A 41 7.63 3.91 -17.65
C VAL A 41 8.06 4.95 -18.68
N LYS A 42 8.39 6.17 -18.25
CA LYS A 42 8.94 7.22 -19.15
C LYS A 42 10.31 6.88 -19.71
N ALA A 43 11.17 6.21 -18.94
CA ALA A 43 12.49 5.82 -19.40
C ALA A 43 12.43 4.71 -20.46
N ILE A 44 11.45 3.81 -20.34
CA ILE A 44 11.31 2.64 -21.22
C ILE A 44 10.39 2.92 -22.42
N SER A 45 9.38 3.78 -22.25
CA SER A 45 8.44 4.11 -23.32
C SER A 45 8.75 5.48 -23.93
N THR A 46 8.67 5.58 -25.26
CA THR A 46 8.71 6.86 -26.00
C THR A 46 7.40 7.65 -25.88
N MET A 47 6.49 7.25 -24.99
CA MET A 47 5.19 7.89 -24.84
C MET A 47 5.37 9.28 -24.23
N THR A 48 4.97 10.31 -24.98
CA THR A 48 5.00 11.70 -24.50
C THR A 48 3.71 12.10 -23.78
N ASN A 49 2.62 11.37 -24.02
CA ASN A 49 1.32 11.66 -23.43
C ASN A 49 1.28 11.26 -21.95
N THR A 50 1.16 12.27 -21.09
CA THR A 50 1.14 12.13 -19.62
C THR A 50 -0.02 11.28 -19.11
N ASN A 51 -1.17 11.27 -19.79
CA ASN A 51 -2.32 10.46 -19.40
C ASN A 51 -2.05 8.97 -19.61
N PHE A 52 -1.43 8.61 -20.74
CA PHE A 52 -1.05 7.22 -21.04
C PHE A 52 0.02 6.69 -20.10
N ILE A 53 1.01 7.54 -19.75
CA ILE A 53 2.03 7.18 -18.76
C ILE A 53 1.36 6.91 -17.40
N ASN A 54 0.52 7.82 -16.92
CA ASN A 54 -0.15 7.64 -15.63
C ASN A 54 -1.01 6.38 -15.60
N PHE A 55 -1.78 6.13 -16.66
CA PHE A 55 -2.61 4.92 -16.78
C PHE A 55 -1.76 3.65 -16.74
N THR A 56 -0.69 3.59 -17.54
CA THR A 56 0.23 2.43 -17.60
C THR A 56 0.94 2.22 -16.26
N SER A 57 1.40 3.29 -15.62
CA SER A 57 2.03 3.21 -14.29
C SER A 57 1.05 2.71 -13.23
N SER A 58 -0.19 3.22 -13.21
CA SER A 58 -1.22 2.72 -12.30
C SER A 58 -1.48 1.23 -12.51
N MET A 59 -1.59 0.78 -13.76
CA MET A 59 -1.84 -0.62 -14.08
C MET A 59 -0.69 -1.54 -13.65
N LEU A 60 0.56 -1.10 -13.86
CA LEU A 60 1.75 -1.82 -13.37
C LEU A 60 1.77 -1.92 -11.85
N ILE A 61 1.50 -0.82 -11.14
CA ILE A 61 1.44 -0.81 -9.67
C ILE A 61 0.37 -1.78 -9.17
N THR A 62 -0.80 -1.82 -9.81
CA THR A 62 -1.87 -2.76 -9.45
C THR A 62 -1.44 -4.21 -9.65
N ILE A 63 -0.82 -4.55 -10.79
CA ILE A 63 -0.35 -5.92 -11.07
C ILE A 63 0.69 -6.34 -10.04
N ILE A 64 1.70 -5.50 -9.80
CA ILE A 64 2.76 -5.76 -8.81
C ILE A 64 2.14 -5.90 -7.40
N GLY A 65 1.19 -5.03 -7.05
CA GLY A 65 0.49 -5.08 -5.77
C GLY A 65 -0.25 -6.40 -5.56
N VAL A 66 -0.99 -6.87 -6.55
CA VAL A 66 -1.69 -8.17 -6.49
C VAL A 66 -0.69 -9.32 -6.33
N ILE A 67 0.42 -9.31 -7.09
CA ILE A 67 1.46 -10.32 -6.98
C ILE A 67 2.06 -10.34 -5.55
N LEU A 68 2.38 -9.16 -5.01
CA LEU A 68 2.91 -9.04 -3.64
C LEU A 68 1.92 -9.54 -2.59
N ILE A 69 0.63 -9.26 -2.75
CA ILE A 69 -0.41 -9.80 -1.85
C ILE A 69 -0.45 -11.32 -1.91
N ILE A 70 -0.43 -11.91 -3.10
CA ILE A 70 -0.45 -13.37 -3.28
C ILE A 70 0.80 -14.02 -2.64
N ILE A 71 1.98 -13.45 -2.90
CA ILE A 71 3.23 -13.95 -2.31
C ILE A 71 3.19 -13.83 -0.79
N SER A 72 2.78 -12.68 -0.28
CA SER A 72 2.68 -12.44 1.17
C SER A 72 1.70 -13.40 1.83
N SER A 73 0.57 -13.68 1.19
CA SER A 73 -0.41 -14.66 1.66
C SER A 73 0.18 -16.06 1.79
N LYS A 74 0.97 -16.49 0.80
CA LYS A 74 1.62 -17.82 0.83
C LYS A 74 2.75 -17.95 1.85
N ILE A 75 3.36 -16.83 2.24
CA ILE A 75 4.44 -16.81 3.25
C ILE A 75 3.85 -16.78 4.68
N LEU A 76 2.64 -16.23 4.84
CA LEU A 76 1.97 -16.11 6.13
C LEU A 76 1.17 -17.37 6.54
N GLU A 77 0.83 -18.23 5.56
CA GLU A 77 0.30 -19.59 5.78
C GLU A 77 1.41 -20.56 6.21
#